data_AF-U2NJ10-F1
#
_entry.id   AF-U2NJ10-F1
#
_cell.length_a   1.000
_cell.length_b   1.000
_cell.length_c   1.000
_cell.angle_alpha   90.00
_cell.angle_beta   90.00
_cell.angle_gamma   90.00
#
_symmetry.space_group_name_H-M   'P 1'
#
loop_
_entity.id
_entity.type
_entity.pdbx_description
1 polymer ?
#
loop_
_entity_poly.entity_id
_entity_poly.type
_entity_poly.pdbx_seq_one_letter_code
_entity_poly.pdbx_strand_id
1 'polypeptide(L)'
;MKINKKELFLWELLGAVFISVCGITLHFTYELSNYNFIVGLFSSINESLWESIKPYFFSLVFFSCIEYFSFSSSLSNFFTAKITSVIFLSAFILFILNYTQSFLGGTNFLLNIITYVLGCIVAQIISFRILILNKHYALANLISLVFIISLTILFFAFTLNPPNCNLFKALNKPTFYKFITPEIMA
;
A
#
# COMPACT_ATOMS: atom_id res chain seq x y z
N MET A 1 -15.76 -9.98 -24.52
CA MET A 1 -14.31 -10.24 -24.71
C MET A 1 -13.92 -11.43 -23.83
N LYS A 2 -13.44 -12.54 -24.39
CA LYS A 2 -12.94 -13.67 -23.58
C LYS A 2 -11.57 -13.28 -23.04
N ILE A 3 -11.48 -13.03 -21.74
CA ILE A 3 -10.23 -12.66 -21.07
C ILE A 3 -9.21 -13.80 -21.22
N ASN A 4 -8.02 -13.50 -21.74
CA ASN A 4 -6.93 -14.45 -21.78
C ASN A 4 -6.29 -14.58 -20.39
N LYS A 5 -6.54 -15.71 -19.73
CA LYS A 5 -6.03 -15.98 -18.37
C LYS A 5 -4.50 -15.92 -18.28
N LYS A 6 -3.77 -16.29 -19.34
CA LYS A 6 -2.30 -16.24 -19.35
C LYS A 6 -1.81 -14.80 -19.34
N GLU A 7 -2.43 -13.95 -20.14
CA GLU A 7 -2.09 -12.53 -20.24
C GLU A 7 -2.41 -11.81 -18.94
N LEU A 8 -3.58 -12.07 -18.35
CA LEU A 8 -3.95 -11.53 -17.04
C LEU A 8 -2.97 -11.98 -15.94
N PHE A 9 -2.53 -13.24 -15.96
CA PHE A 9 -1.53 -13.73 -15.01
C PHE A 9 -0.19 -13.02 -15.15
N LEU A 10 0.26 -12.73 -16.38
CA LEU A 10 1.47 -11.96 -16.63
C LEU A 10 1.34 -10.52 -16.12
N TRP A 11 0.17 -9.89 -16.28
CA TRP A 11 -0.10 -8.56 -15.73
C TRP A 11 -0.01 -8.53 -14.20
N GLU A 12 -0.61 -9.51 -13.52
CA GLU A 12 -0.54 -9.63 -12.06
C GLU A 12 0.89 -9.94 -11.58
N LEU A 13 1.68 -10.70 -12.35
CA LEU A 13 3.11 -10.91 -12.06
C LEU A 13 3.92 -9.62 -12.21
N LEU A 14 3.70 -8.86 -13.29
CA LEU A 14 4.31 -7.55 -13.48
C LEU A 14 3.88 -6.57 -12.36
N GLY A 15 2.63 -6.64 -11.93
CA GLY A 15 2.11 -5.91 -10.79
C GLY A 15 2.86 -6.23 -9.51
N ALA A 16 3.13 -7.51 -9.23
CA ALA A 16 3.85 -7.91 -8.03
C ALA A 16 5.27 -7.32 -8.00
N VAL A 17 5.96 -7.34 -9.15
CA VAL A 17 7.28 -6.74 -9.31
C VAL A 17 7.21 -5.22 -9.16
N PHE A 18 6.30 -4.56 -9.88
CA PHE A 18 6.15 -3.11 -9.83
C PHE A 18 5.83 -2.62 -8.42
N ILE A 19 4.85 -3.23 -7.75
CA ILE A 19 4.41 -2.82 -6.41
C ILE A 19 5.54 -3.02 -5.40
N SER A 20 6.28 -4.12 -5.51
CA SER A 20 7.43 -4.37 -4.63
C SER A 20 8.51 -3.30 -4.81
N VAL A 21 8.92 -3.03 -6.05
CA VAL A 21 9.96 -2.04 -6.36
C VAL A 21 9.51 -0.64 -5.98
N CYS A 22 8.34 -0.23 -6.47
CA CYS A 22 7.78 1.10 -6.23
C CYS A 22 7.52 1.33 -4.73
N GLY A 23 7.03 0.33 -4.00
CA GLY A 23 6.78 0.44 -2.56
C GLY A 23 8.07 0.63 -1.77
N ILE A 24 9.10 -0.16 -2.07
CA ILE A 24 10.43 0.00 -1.46
C ILE A 24 11.03 1.36 -1.81
N THR A 25 10.93 1.80 -3.07
CA THR A 25 11.42 3.12 -3.47
C THR A 25 10.68 4.24 -2.72
N LEU A 26 9.35 4.18 -2.68
CA LEU A 26 8.53 5.17 -1.97
C LEU A 26 8.84 5.22 -0.48
N HIS A 27 9.22 4.11 0.15
CA HIS A 27 9.67 4.10 1.55
C HIS A 27 10.85 5.05 1.83
N PHE A 28 11.79 5.20 0.88
CA PHE A 28 12.98 6.04 1.06
C PHE A 28 12.87 7.45 0.45
N THR A 29 11.97 7.63 -0.50
CA THR A 29 11.88 8.88 -1.28
C THR A 29 11.61 10.13 -0.45
N TYR A 30 10.99 10.03 0.73
CA TYR A 30 10.75 11.21 1.57
C TYR A 30 12.05 11.87 2.01
N GLU A 31 13.01 11.09 2.54
CA GLU A 31 14.33 11.59 2.92
C GLU A 31 15.13 12.04 1.70
N LEU A 32 15.10 11.25 0.62
CA LEU A 32 15.79 11.58 -0.64
C LEU A 32 15.28 12.88 -1.27
N SER A 33 14.03 13.25 -1.01
CA SER A 33 13.41 14.50 -1.49
C SER A 33 13.69 15.71 -0.61
N ASN A 34 14.58 15.60 0.38
CA ASN A 34 14.79 16.59 1.43
C ASN A 34 13.49 16.93 2.18
N TYR A 35 12.73 15.89 2.56
CA TYR A 35 11.49 16.03 3.34
C TYR A 35 10.39 16.84 2.64
N ASN A 36 10.24 16.67 1.32
CA ASN A 36 9.22 17.37 0.55
C ASN A 36 7.80 16.94 0.97
N PHE A 37 6.93 17.92 1.21
CA PHE A 37 5.55 17.69 1.65
C PHE A 37 4.75 16.78 0.71
N ILE A 38 4.79 17.03 -0.60
CA ILE A 38 4.01 16.27 -1.59
C ILE A 38 4.50 14.83 -1.64
N VAL A 39 5.82 14.63 -1.60
CA VAL A 39 6.43 13.29 -1.55
C VAL A 39 5.99 12.55 -0.29
N GLY A 40 6.00 13.23 0.86
CA GLY A 40 5.57 12.67 2.15
C GLY A 40 4.12 12.18 2.20
N LEU A 41 3.24 12.63 1.30
CA LEU A 41 1.87 12.11 1.20
C LEU A 41 1.82 10.66 0.72
N PHE A 42 2.75 10.27 -0.14
CA PHE A 42 2.82 8.92 -0.74
C PHE A 42 3.87 8.03 -0.09
N SER A 43 4.91 8.65 0.46
CA SER A 43 6.10 8.01 1.01
C SER A 43 6.02 7.83 2.52
N SER A 44 6.77 6.88 3.08
CA SER A 44 6.88 6.74 4.54
C SER A 44 7.57 7.95 5.14
N ILE A 45 6.90 8.66 6.04
CA ILE A 45 7.49 9.81 6.74
C ILE A 45 8.14 9.45 8.08
N ASN A 46 7.90 8.22 8.56
CA ASN A 46 8.49 7.64 9.76
C ASN A 46 8.34 6.10 9.74
N GLU A 47 8.86 5.43 10.77
CA GLU A 47 8.86 3.97 10.91
C GLU A 47 7.63 3.39 11.65
N SER A 48 6.53 4.14 11.74
CA SER A 48 5.29 3.59 12.29
C SER A 48 4.65 2.58 11.33
N LEU A 49 3.89 1.64 11.87
CA LEU A 49 3.21 0.60 11.08
C LEU A 49 2.31 1.18 9.99
N TRP A 50 1.60 2.28 10.29
CA TRP A 50 0.77 2.98 9.30
C TRP A 50 1.60 3.48 8.12
N GLU A 51 2.71 4.17 8.43
CA GLU A 51 3.60 4.76 7.45
C GLU A 51 4.37 3.70 6.66
N SER A 52 4.67 2.53 7.24
CA SER A 52 5.27 1.41 6.53
C SER A 52 4.33 0.78 5.49
N ILE A 53 3.00 0.82 5.68
CA ILE A 53 2.02 0.27 4.73
C ILE A 53 1.76 1.23 3.56
N LYS A 54 1.75 2.53 3.85
CA LYS A 54 1.33 3.60 2.92
C LYS A 54 2.01 3.53 1.54
N PRO A 55 3.35 3.38 1.42
CA PRO A 55 4.01 3.25 0.12
C PRO A 55 3.47 2.10 -0.74
N TYR A 56 3.21 0.95 -0.12
CA TYR A 56 2.74 -0.25 -0.83
C TYR A 56 1.29 -0.13 -1.26
N PHE A 57 0.45 0.52 -0.44
CA PHE A 57 -0.91 0.89 -0.83
C PHE A 57 -0.89 1.77 -2.09
N PHE A 58 -0.11 2.86 -2.09
CA PHE A 58 -0.05 3.76 -3.24
C PHE A 58 0.57 3.10 -4.47
N SER A 59 1.58 2.25 -4.28
CA SER A 59 2.18 1.48 -5.38
C SER A 59 1.16 0.57 -6.05
N LEU A 60 0.30 -0.09 -5.26
CA LEU A 60 -0.79 -0.91 -5.77
C LEU A 60 -1.85 -0.07 -6.47
N VAL A 61 -2.22 1.09 -5.93
CA VAL A 61 -3.17 2.02 -6.58
C VAL A 61 -2.61 2.51 -7.93
N PHE A 62 -1.35 2.95 -7.98
CA PHE A 62 -0.70 3.41 -9.21
C PHE A 62 -0.66 2.31 -10.27
N PHE A 63 -0.25 1.09 -9.89
CA PHE A 63 -0.26 -0.04 -10.83
C PHE A 63 -1.68 -0.37 -11.29
N SER A 64 -2.66 -0.33 -10.38
CA SER A 64 -4.05 -0.60 -10.71
C SER A 64 -4.62 0.42 -11.70
N CYS A 65 -4.20 1.69 -11.64
CA CYS A 65 -4.55 2.68 -12.66
C CYS A 65 -3.99 2.28 -14.03
N ILE A 66 -2.72 1.88 -14.11
CA ILE A 66 -2.07 1.46 -15.37
C ILE A 66 -2.77 0.22 -15.95
N GLU A 67 -3.05 -0.77 -15.11
CA GLU A 67 -3.72 -2.00 -15.50
C GLU A 67 -5.17 -1.76 -15.92
N TYR A 68 -5.87 -0.83 -15.26
CA TYR A 68 -7.25 -0.48 -15.60
C TYR A 68 -7.39 -0.01 -17.05
N PHE A 69 -6.49 0.89 -17.47
CA PHE A 69 -6.47 1.40 -18.84
C PHE A 69 -5.99 0.36 -19.86
N SER A 70 -5.12 -0.57 -19.45
CA SER A 70 -4.55 -1.57 -20.36
C SER A 70 -5.48 -2.76 -20.62
N PHE A 71 -6.20 -3.22 -19.59
CA PHE A 71 -6.89 -4.52 -19.63
C PHE A 71 -8.32 -4.49 -19.09
N SER A 72 -8.62 -3.59 -18.14
CA SER A 72 -9.68 -3.84 -17.17
C SER A 72 -10.99 -3.07 -17.37
N SER A 73 -11.14 -2.20 -18.37
CA SER A 73 -12.45 -1.60 -18.68
C SER A 73 -13.53 -2.67 -18.97
N SER A 74 -13.10 -3.90 -19.28
CA SER A 74 -13.95 -5.08 -19.51
C SER A 74 -14.11 -6.03 -18.30
N LEU A 75 -13.36 -5.82 -17.20
CA LEU A 75 -13.32 -6.72 -16.04
C LEU A 75 -14.25 -6.26 -14.91
N SER A 76 -15.24 -7.09 -14.65
CA SER A 76 -16.42 -6.74 -13.85
C SER A 76 -16.16 -6.64 -12.33
N ASN A 77 -15.07 -7.23 -11.84
CA ASN A 77 -14.68 -7.25 -10.41
C ASN A 77 -13.33 -6.56 -10.13
N PHE A 78 -12.89 -5.66 -11.00
CA PHE A 78 -11.55 -5.10 -10.92
C PHE A 78 -11.23 -4.45 -9.57
N PHE A 79 -12.06 -3.50 -9.13
CA PHE A 79 -11.83 -2.80 -7.86
C PHE A 79 -11.99 -3.74 -6.67
N THR A 80 -12.91 -4.71 -6.73
CA THR A 80 -13.05 -5.75 -5.70
C THR A 80 -11.77 -6.56 -5.55
N ALA A 81 -11.12 -6.93 -6.66
CA ALA A 81 -9.85 -7.63 -6.64
C ALA A 81 -8.77 -6.78 -5.96
N LYS A 82 -8.62 -5.51 -6.40
CA LYS A 82 -7.58 -4.61 -5.89
C LYS A 82 -7.73 -4.28 -4.42
N ILE A 83 -8.94 -4.00 -3.95
CA ILE A 83 -9.15 -3.70 -2.54
C ILE A 83 -8.90 -4.91 -1.64
N THR A 84 -9.27 -6.11 -2.10
CA THR A 84 -9.01 -7.35 -1.35
C THR A 84 -7.50 -7.59 -1.23
N SER A 85 -6.75 -7.35 -2.31
CA SER A 85 -5.29 -7.41 -2.31
C SER A 85 -4.65 -6.38 -1.38
N VAL A 86 -5.16 -5.15 -1.34
CA VAL A 86 -4.70 -4.10 -0.39
C VAL A 86 -4.93 -4.52 1.05
N ILE A 87 -6.13 -5.01 1.37
CA ILE A 87 -6.49 -5.42 2.74
C ILE A 87 -5.59 -6.58 3.17
N PHE A 88 -5.41 -7.57 2.30
CA PHE A 88 -4.52 -8.70 2.58
C PHE A 88 -3.08 -8.23 2.79
N LEU A 89 -2.53 -7.42 1.88
CA LEU A 89 -1.16 -6.93 1.96
C LEU A 89 -0.93 -6.15 3.25
N SER A 90 -1.87 -5.25 3.59
CA SER A 90 -1.80 -4.44 4.80
C SER A 90 -1.84 -5.30 6.06
N ALA A 91 -2.76 -6.27 6.13
CA ALA A 91 -2.86 -7.19 7.26
C ALA A 91 -1.61 -8.08 7.39
N PHE A 92 -1.07 -8.57 6.27
CA PHE A 92 0.13 -9.39 6.24
C PHE A 92 1.35 -8.62 6.76
N ILE A 93 1.55 -7.39 6.26
CA ILE A 93 2.61 -6.49 6.72
C ILE A 93 2.48 -6.22 8.22
N LEU A 94 1.28 -5.83 8.67
CA LEU A 94 1.02 -5.55 10.09
C LEU A 94 1.35 -6.74 10.98
N PHE A 95 0.91 -7.93 10.59
CA PHE A 95 1.13 -9.14 11.37
C PHE A 95 2.62 -9.44 11.50
N ILE A 96 3.35 -9.48 10.38
CA ILE A 96 4.77 -9.84 10.37
C ILE A 96 5.61 -8.77 11.07
N LEU A 97 5.42 -7.48 10.77
CA LEU A 97 6.21 -6.43 11.42
C LEU A 97 6.03 -6.42 12.94
N ASN A 98 4.80 -6.53 13.44
CA ASN A 98 4.55 -6.61 14.89
C ASN A 98 5.20 -7.85 15.51
N TYR A 99 5.08 -9.01 14.84
CA TYR A 99 5.65 -10.26 15.33
C TYR A 99 7.17 -10.20 15.37
N THR A 100 7.81 -9.74 14.29
CA THR A 100 9.26 -9.61 14.17
C THR A 100 9.81 -8.63 15.20
N GLN A 101 9.15 -7.48 15.41
CA GLN A 101 9.55 -6.52 16.43
C GLN A 101 9.45 -7.10 17.85
N SER A 102 8.37 -7.80 18.16
CA SER A 102 8.15 -8.40 19.48
C SER A 102 9.13 -9.53 19.78
N PHE A 103 9.50 -10.32 18.76
CA PHE A 103 10.36 -11.49 18.91
C PHE A 103 11.86 -11.15 18.89
N LEU A 104 12.28 -10.24 18.01
CA LEU A 104 13.69 -9.87 17.84
C LEU A 104 14.09 -8.64 18.68
N GLY A 105 13.15 -7.98 19.35
CA GLY A 105 13.40 -6.77 20.12
C GLY A 105 13.77 -5.54 19.28
N GLY A 106 13.48 -5.57 17.96
CA GLY A 106 13.82 -4.49 17.04
C GLY A 106 13.41 -4.78 15.59
N THR A 107 13.64 -3.81 14.71
CA THR A 107 13.35 -3.92 13.27
C THR A 107 14.51 -4.59 12.52
N ASN A 108 14.22 -5.55 11.65
CA ASN A 108 15.21 -6.16 10.76
C ASN A 108 14.90 -5.77 9.31
N PHE A 109 15.80 -4.99 8.71
CA PHE A 109 15.61 -4.44 7.37
C PHE A 109 15.43 -5.52 6.28
N LEU A 110 16.25 -6.58 6.32
CA LEU A 110 16.19 -7.65 5.34
C LEU A 110 14.87 -8.44 5.45
N LEU A 111 14.45 -8.75 6.68
CA LEU A 111 13.16 -9.42 6.91
C LEU A 111 11.97 -8.57 6.47
N ASN A 112 12.04 -7.24 6.65
CA ASN A 112 11.00 -6.33 6.18
C ASN A 112 10.88 -6.38 4.66
N ILE A 113 12.00 -6.27 3.92
CA ILE A 113 11.98 -6.38 2.45
C ILE A 113 11.38 -7.71 1.99
N ILE A 114 11.84 -8.83 2.56
CA ILE A 114 11.32 -10.15 2.21
C ILE A 114 9.81 -10.23 2.46
N THR A 115 9.36 -9.70 3.61
CA THR A 115 7.94 -9.62 3.97
C THR A 115 7.14 -8.82 2.95
N TYR A 116 7.63 -7.65 2.56
CA TYR A 116 6.96 -6.80 1.59
C TYR A 116 6.84 -7.47 0.22
N VAL A 117 7.91 -8.08 -0.28
CA VAL A 117 7.91 -8.78 -1.57
C VAL A 117 6.96 -9.97 -1.55
N LEU A 118 7.02 -10.82 -0.52
CA LEU A 118 6.12 -11.96 -0.39
C LEU A 118 4.66 -11.53 -0.27
N GLY A 119 4.39 -10.49 0.52
CA GLY A 119 3.07 -9.89 0.63
C GLY A 119 2.53 -9.44 -0.72
N CYS A 120 3.34 -8.74 -1.51
CA CYS A 120 2.95 -8.27 -2.85
C CYS A 120 2.63 -9.43 -3.81
N ILE A 121 3.45 -10.49 -3.80
CA ILE A 121 3.21 -11.69 -4.62
C ILE A 121 1.86 -12.32 -4.26
N VAL A 122 1.60 -12.56 -2.97
CA VAL A 122 0.35 -13.19 -2.54
C VAL A 122 -0.84 -12.28 -2.81
N ALA A 123 -0.70 -10.96 -2.61
CA ALA A 123 -1.74 -9.99 -2.92
C ALA A 123 -2.13 -9.99 -4.40
N GLN A 124 -1.18 -10.08 -5.33
CA GLN A 124 -1.49 -10.18 -6.77
C GLN A 124 -2.05 -11.56 -7.15
N ILE A 125 -1.63 -12.64 -6.50
CA ILE A 125 -2.27 -13.96 -6.67
C ILE A 125 -3.76 -13.88 -6.26
N ILE A 126 -4.08 -13.21 -5.15
CA ILE A 126 -5.46 -12.99 -4.71
C ILE A 126 -6.24 -12.18 -5.75
N SER A 127 -5.65 -11.09 -6.27
CA SER A 127 -6.27 -10.27 -7.31
C SER A 127 -6.58 -11.11 -8.55
N PHE A 128 -5.58 -11.84 -9.08
CA PHE A 128 -5.75 -12.75 -10.20
C PHE A 128 -6.92 -13.72 -9.99
N ARG A 129 -6.99 -14.36 -8.81
CA ARG A 129 -8.05 -15.32 -8.48
C ARG A 129 -9.43 -14.68 -8.51
N ILE A 130 -9.58 -13.45 -8.02
CA ILE A 130 -10.85 -12.72 -8.01
C ILE A 130 -11.24 -12.30 -9.42
N LEU A 131 -10.28 -11.85 -10.23
CA LEU A 131 -10.52 -11.38 -11.60
C LEU A 131 -10.97 -12.50 -12.54
N ILE A 132 -10.54 -13.75 -12.32
CA ILE A 132 -10.98 -14.91 -13.13
C ILE A 132 -12.32 -15.50 -12.69
N LEU A 133 -12.95 -14.99 -11.62
CA LEU A 133 -14.28 -15.44 -11.21
C LEU A 133 -15.33 -15.02 -12.24
N ASN A 134 -16.14 -15.97 -12.71
CA ASN A 134 -17.24 -15.72 -13.65
C ASN A 134 -18.47 -15.02 -13.01
N LYS A 135 -18.34 -14.48 -11.80
CA LYS A 135 -19.44 -13.83 -11.08
C LYS A 135 -19.23 -12.33 -11.12
N HIS A 136 -20.21 -11.57 -11.60
CA HIS A 136 -20.16 -10.12 -11.60
C HIS A 136 -20.98 -9.56 -10.45
N TYR A 137 -20.35 -8.73 -9.61
CA TYR A 137 -21.04 -8.01 -8.53
C TYR A 137 -20.80 -6.50 -8.67
N ALA A 138 -21.58 -5.84 -9.53
CA ALA A 138 -21.44 -4.41 -9.83
C ALA A 138 -21.43 -3.53 -8.56
N LEU A 139 -22.35 -3.79 -7.64
CA LEU A 139 -22.45 -3.05 -6.38
C LEU A 139 -21.20 -3.24 -5.52
N ALA A 140 -20.68 -4.48 -5.40
CA ALA A 140 -19.47 -4.75 -4.65
C ALA A 140 -18.25 -4.04 -5.27
N ASN A 141 -18.17 -4.00 -6.60
CA ASN A 141 -17.10 -3.32 -7.32
C ASN A 141 -17.17 -1.79 -7.10
N LEU A 142 -18.37 -1.21 -7.11
CA LEU A 142 -18.57 0.22 -6.80
C LEU A 142 -18.20 0.54 -5.34
N ILE A 143 -18.67 -0.27 -4.38
CA ILE A 143 -18.32 -0.11 -2.96
C ILE A 143 -16.80 -0.21 -2.78
N SER A 144 -16.15 -1.13 -3.49
CA SER A 144 -14.69 -1.31 -3.45
C SER A 144 -13.94 -0.07 -3.96
N LEU A 145 -14.43 0.56 -5.04
CA LEU A 145 -13.87 1.83 -5.53
C LEU A 145 -14.01 2.95 -4.48
N VAL A 146 -15.20 3.11 -3.89
CA VAL A 146 -15.44 4.10 -2.83
C VAL A 146 -14.52 3.84 -1.63
N PHE A 147 -14.28 2.58 -1.29
CA PHE A 147 -13.41 2.20 -0.18
C PHE A 147 -11.93 2.50 -0.48
N ILE A 148 -11.45 2.26 -1.70
CA ILE A 148 -10.10 2.67 -2.12
C ILE A 148 -9.93 4.19 -1.97
N ILE A 149 -10.88 4.97 -2.46
CA ILE A 149 -10.85 6.45 -2.37
C ILE A 149 -10.85 6.89 -0.90
N SER A 150 -11.69 6.28 -0.08
CA SER A 150 -11.76 6.55 1.37
C SER A 150 -10.42 6.24 2.06
N LEU A 151 -9.79 5.11 1.73
CA LEU A 151 -8.47 4.76 2.26
C LEU A 151 -7.39 5.76 1.84
N THR A 152 -7.39 6.22 0.59
CA THR A 152 -6.48 7.27 0.13
C THR A 152 -6.62 8.54 0.96
N ILE A 153 -7.86 8.99 1.21
CA ILE A 153 -8.13 10.16 2.05
C ILE A 153 -7.64 9.92 3.48
N LEU A 154 -7.89 8.73 4.05
CA LEU A 154 -7.43 8.38 5.40
C LEU A 154 -5.89 8.35 5.50
N PHE A 155 -5.19 7.81 4.51
CA PHE A 155 -3.72 7.85 4.45
C PHE A 155 -3.22 9.28 4.52
N PHE A 156 -3.75 10.18 3.70
CA PHE A 156 -3.35 11.59 3.75
C PHE A 156 -3.73 12.25 5.09
N ALA A 157 -4.96 12.07 5.56
CA ALA A 157 -5.44 12.71 6.79
C ALA A 157 -4.65 12.26 8.02
N PHE A 158 -4.37 10.96 8.15
CA PHE A 158 -3.64 10.42 9.30
C PHE A 158 -2.13 10.57 9.20
N THR A 159 -1.56 10.74 8.00
CA THR A 159 -0.16 11.19 7.89
C THR A 159 0.00 12.61 8.44
N LEU A 160 -0.99 13.49 8.22
CA LEU A 160 -0.94 14.87 8.72
C LEU A 160 -1.29 14.96 10.21
N ASN A 161 -2.34 14.26 10.63
CA ASN A 161 -2.86 14.26 12.00
C ASN A 161 -3.04 12.81 12.49
N PRO A 162 -1.95 12.14 12.91
CA PRO A 162 -2.00 10.76 13.33
C PRO A 162 -2.78 10.59 14.64
N PRO A 163 -3.73 9.63 14.71
CA PRO A 163 -4.39 9.25 15.96
C PRO A 163 -3.40 8.75 17.02
N ASN A 164 -3.73 8.97 18.30
CA ASN A 164 -2.93 8.48 19.44
C ASN A 164 -3.15 6.98 19.70
N CYS A 165 -2.67 6.12 18.80
CA CYS A 165 -2.67 4.67 19.01
C CYS A 165 -1.37 4.02 18.51
N ASN A 166 -1.13 2.76 18.86
CA ASN A 166 0.14 2.07 18.59
C ASN A 166 0.48 1.97 17.09
N LEU A 167 -0.53 2.00 16.22
CA LEU A 167 -0.36 1.94 14.76
C LEU A 167 0.44 3.13 14.19
N PHE A 168 0.36 4.29 14.85
CA PHE A 168 0.97 5.54 14.40
C PHE A 168 2.22 5.93 15.22
N LYS A 169 2.61 5.11 16.21
CA LYS A 169 3.82 5.37 17.00
C LYS A 169 5.05 4.93 16.21
N ALA A 170 5.93 5.88 15.89
CA ALA A 170 7.23 5.58 15.30
C ALA A 170 8.26 5.20 16.38
N LEU A 171 9.09 4.20 16.10
CA LEU A 171 10.18 3.75 17.00
C LEU A 171 11.41 4.70 16.93
N ASN A 172 11.69 5.30 15.77
CA ASN A 172 12.75 6.30 15.55
C ASN A 172 12.17 7.54 14.86
N LYS A 173 12.53 8.75 15.33
CA LYS A 173 12.04 10.03 14.79
C LYS A 173 12.97 10.56 13.69
N PRO A 174 12.39 11.01 12.57
CA PRO A 174 12.43 12.43 12.27
C PRO A 174 11.01 12.99 12.39
N THR A 175 10.87 14.02 13.22
CA THR A 175 9.59 14.61 13.55
C THR A 175 9.11 15.48 12.40
N PHE A 176 8.11 15.01 11.64
CA PHE A 176 7.36 15.79 10.64
C PHE A 176 6.86 17.15 11.21
N TYR A 177 6.66 17.20 12.53
CA TYR A 177 6.21 18.37 13.30
C TYR A 177 7.11 19.61 13.23
N LYS A 178 8.33 19.55 12.68
CA LYS A 178 9.18 20.74 12.55
C LYS A 178 8.74 21.71 11.45
N PHE A 179 7.82 21.33 10.56
CA PHE A 179 7.49 22.12 9.37
C PHE A 179 6.08 22.73 9.34
N ILE A 180 5.23 22.42 10.33
CA ILE A 180 3.85 22.95 10.39
C ILE A 180 3.72 24.11 11.40
N THR A 181 4.63 24.22 12.37
CA THR A 181 4.69 25.37 13.29
C THR A 181 6.14 25.72 13.61
N PRO A 182 6.72 26.77 12.99
CA PRO A 182 8.01 27.31 13.44
C PRO A 182 7.93 27.96 14.83
N GLU A 183 6.73 28.21 15.38
CA GLU A 183 6.52 29.19 16.46
C GLU A 183 6.09 28.66 17.84
N ILE A 184 6.02 27.35 18.12
CA ILE A 184 5.56 26.86 19.45
C ILE A 184 6.68 26.23 20.30
N MET A 185 7.95 26.56 20.04
CA MET A 185 9.03 26.30 21.01
C MET A 185 10.00 27.48 21.08
N ALA A 186 9.48 28.65 21.43
CA ALA A 186 10.23 29.71 22.08
C ALA A 186 9.71 29.84 23.52
#